data_AF-A0A9D1SM18-F1
#
_entry.id   AF-A0A9D1SM18-F1
#
_cell.length_a   1.000
_cell.length_b   1.000
_cell.length_c   1.000
_cell.angle_alpha   90.00
_cell.angle_beta   90.00
_cell.angle_gamma   90.00
#
_symmetry.space_group_name_H-M   'P 1'
#
loop_
_entity.id
_entity.type
_entity.pdbx_description
1 polymer ?
#
loop_
_entity_poly.entity_id
_entity_poly.type
_entity_poly.pdbx_seq_one_letter_code
_entity_poly.pdbx_strand_id
1 'polypeptide(L)' 'MSNDILSSVSGNKMAQLRQEVKDLRELLKKTDDPDKIAAIKKEIMEKETHYNILADRARLQ' A
#
# COMPACT_ATOMS: atom_id res chain seq x y z
N MET A 1 18.90 18.20 11.89
CA MET A 1 18.21 17.01 12.44
C MET A 1 16.79 16.90 11.85
N SER A 2 16.63 16.92 10.52
CA SER A 2 15.30 17.00 9.89
C SER A 2 15.02 15.88 8.88
N ASN A 3 16.05 15.17 8.41
CA ASN A 3 15.89 14.06 7.45
C ASN A 3 15.39 12.77 8.11
N ASP A 4 15.71 12.53 9.38
CA ASP A 4 15.36 11.28 10.07
C ASP A 4 13.86 11.15 10.39
N ILE A 5 13.16 12.27 10.57
CA ILE A 5 11.71 12.26 10.83
C ILE A 5 10.94 11.93 9.54
N LEU A 6 11.35 12.50 8.40
CA LEU A 6 10.72 12.25 7.11
C LEU A 6 10.96 10.82 6.61
N SER A 7 12.14 10.25 6.84
CA SER A 7 12.43 8.85 6.53
C SER A 7 11.63 7.89 7.41
N SER A 8 11.48 8.21 8.71
CA SER A 8 10.68 7.41 9.65
C SER A 8 9.17 7.44 9.35
N VAL A 9 8.63 8.61 9.00
CA VAL A 9 7.22 8.76 8.61
C VAL A 9 6.93 8.03 7.29
N SER A 10 7.84 8.14 6.32
CA SER A 10 7.72 7.43 5.04
C SER A 10 7.81 5.91 5.23
N GLY A 11 8.73 5.43 6.06
CA GLY A 11 8.85 4.01 6.42
C GLY A 11 7.59 3.45 7.09
N ASN A 12 7.01 4.20 8.03
CA ASN A 12 5.75 3.82 8.69
C ASN A 12 4.59 3.75 7.69
N LYS A 13 4.49 4.72 6.77
CA LYS A 13 3.42 4.71 5.77
C LYS A 13 3.55 3.56 4.78
N MET A 14 4.78 3.20 4.43
CA MET A 14 5.09 2.07 3.55
C MET A 14 4.78 0.72 4.19
N ALA A 15 5.08 0.57 5.48
CA ALA A 15 4.69 -0.62 6.25
C ALA A 15 3.17 -0.76 6.34
N GLN A 16 2.45 0.34 6.59
CA GLN A 16 1.00 0.38 6.60
C GLN A 16 0.41 -0.07 5.24
N LEU A 17 0.88 0.51 4.14
CA LEU A 17 0.40 0.15 2.80
C LEU A 17 0.62 -1.33 2.47
N ARG A 18 1.77 -1.91 2.87
CA ARG A 18 2.02 -3.35 2.70
C ARG A 18 1.04 -4.21 3.49
N GLN A 19 0.73 -3.82 4.73
CA GLN A 19 -0.24 -4.55 5.56
C GLN A 19 -1.65 -4.46 4.97
N GLU A 20 -2.09 -3.26 4.58
CA GLU A 20 -3.39 -3.05 3.95
C GLU A 20 -3.54 -3.87 2.65
N VAL A 21 -2.50 -3.92 1.81
CA VAL A 21 -2.50 -4.76 0.59
C VAL A 21 -2.59 -6.25 0.94
N LYS A 22 -1.89 -6.70 1.99
CA LYS A 22 -1.98 -8.09 2.45
C LYS A 22 -3.39 -8.43 2.91
N ASP A 23 -4.00 -7.56 3.72
CA ASP A 23 -5.35 -7.77 4.26
C ASP A 23 -6.39 -7.79 3.13
N LEU A 24 -6.27 -6.89 2.15
CA LEU A 24 -7.13 -6.88 0.96
C LEU A 24 -6.97 -8.14 0.11
N ARG A 25 -5.74 -8.67 -0.03
CA ARG A 25 -5.50 -9.94 -0.74
C ARG A 25 -6.10 -11.13 0.02
N GLU A 26 -6.09 -11.10 1.36
CA GLU A 26 -6.77 -12.12 2.17
C GLU A 26 -8.29 -12.02 2.07
N LEU A 27 -8.84 -10.79 2.03
CA LEU A 27 -10.25 -10.54 1.80
C LEU A 27 -10.69 -11.02 0.41
N LEU A 28 -9.89 -10.75 -0.62
CA LEU A 28 -10.16 -11.15 -2.00
C LEU A 28 -10.31 -12.67 -2.14
N LYS A 29 -9.52 -13.46 -1.39
CA LYS A 29 -9.60 -14.94 -1.40
C LYS A 29 -10.89 -15.49 -0.81
N LYS A 30 -11.61 -14.70 -0.01
CA LYS A 30 -12.84 -15.08 0.70
C LYS A 30 -14.09 -14.44 0.09
N THR A 31 -13.93 -13.68 -0.98
CA THR A 31 -15.00 -12.91 -1.62
C THR A 31 -15.42 -13.61 -2.91
N ASP A 32 -16.70 -13.94 -3.03
CA ASP A 32 -17.27 -14.62 -4.22
C ASP A 32 -18.09 -13.68 -5.10
N ASP A 33 -18.35 -12.46 -4.61
CA ASP A 33 -19.11 -11.42 -5.30
C ASP A 33 -18.23 -10.72 -6.36
N PRO A 34 -18.55 -10.82 -7.66
CA PRO A 34 -17.74 -10.26 -8.74
C PRO A 34 -17.52 -8.75 -8.65
N ASP A 35 -18.52 -8.00 -8.20
CA ASP A 35 -18.43 -6.54 -8.08
C ASP A 35 -17.51 -6.15 -6.92
N LYS A 36 -17.62 -6.87 -5.80
CA LYS A 36 -16.69 -6.69 -4.66
C LYS A 36 -15.27 -7.11 -5.01
N ILE A 37 -15.09 -8.20 -5.75
CA ILE A 37 -13.79 -8.63 -6.27
C ILE A 37 -13.16 -7.53 -7.12
N ALA A 38 -13.93 -6.92 -8.03
CA ALA A 38 -13.45 -5.84 -8.88
C ALA A 38 -13.05 -4.60 -8.05
N ALA A 39 -13.86 -4.23 -7.05
CA ALA A 39 -13.56 -3.12 -6.14
C ALA A 39 -12.28 -3.38 -5.32
N ILE A 40 -12.14 -4.56 -4.73
CA ILE A 40 -10.96 -4.94 -3.92
C ILE A 40 -9.69 -4.94 -4.79
N LYS A 41 -9.77 -5.46 -6.03
CA LYS A 41 -8.63 -5.44 -6.97
C LYS A 41 -8.21 -4.01 -7.32
N LYS A 42 -9.18 -3.13 -7.56
CA LYS A 42 -8.91 -1.70 -7.81
C LYS A 42 -8.22 -1.06 -6.61
N GLU A 43 -8.71 -1.32 -5.41
CA GLU A 43 -8.12 -0.77 -4.18
C GLU A 43 -6.69 -1.27 -3.95
N ILE A 44 -6.42 -2.56 -4.20
CA ILE A 44 -5.05 -3.12 -4.16
C ILE A 44 -4.14 -2.36 -5.13
N MET A 45 -4.56 -2.16 -6.38
CA MET A 45 -3.75 -1.44 -7.37
C MET A 45 -3.43 0.00 -6.95
N GLU A 46 -4.41 0.72 -6.40
CA GLU A 46 -4.22 2.10 -5.93
C GLU A 46 -3.20 2.17 -4.78
N LYS A 47 -3.30 1.25 -3.82
CA LYS A 47 -2.36 1.17 -2.69
C LYS A 47 -0.96 0.75 -3.13
N GLU A 48 -0.83 -0.19 -4.06
CA GLU A 48 0.45 -0.58 -4.64
C GLU A 48 1.09 0.59 -5.42
N THR A 49 0.30 1.37 -6.14
CA THR A 49 0.77 2.58 -6.84
C THR A 49 1.30 3.61 -5.84
N HIS A 50 0.56 3.87 -4.75
CA HIS A 50 1.03 4.78 -3.69
C HIS A 50 2.31 4.29 -3.02
N TYR A 51 2.40 2.99 -2.74
CA TYR A 51 3.63 2.39 -2.22
C TYR A 51 4.79 2.61 -3.19
N ASN A 52 4.61 2.36 -4.49
CA ASN A 52 5.66 2.50 -5.48
C ASN A 52 6.16 3.96 -5.60
N ILE A 53 5.27 4.95 -5.53
CA ILE A 53 5.64 6.37 -5.54
C ILE A 53 6.47 6.72 -4.30
N LEU A 54 6.07 6.25 -3.12
CA LEU A 54 6.81 6.48 -1.88
C LEU A 54 8.17 5.75 -1.89
N ALA A 55 8.24 4.54 -2.46
CA ALA A 55 9.49 3.77 -2.59
C ALA A 55 10.46 4.50 -3.52
N ASP A 56 9.94 5.02 -4.63
CA ASP A 56 10.74 5.77 -5.58
C ASP A 56 11.33 7.03 -4.96
N ARG A 57 10.49 7.81 -4.26
CA ARG A 57 10.95 8.99 -3.51
C ARG A 57 12.00 8.63 -2.45
N ALA A 58 11.84 7.53 -1.74
CA ALA A 58 12.81 7.08 -0.74
C ALA A 58 14.14 6.61 -1.35
N ARG A 59 14.15 6.11 -2.60
CA ARG A 59 15.37 5.72 -3.33
C ARG A 59 16.15 6.90 -3.90
N LEU A 60 15.46 8.01 -4.17
CA LEU A 60 16.06 9.26 -4.64
C LEU A 60 16.61 10.14 -3.49
N GLN A 61 16.39 9.75 -2.24
CA GLN A 61 16.88 10.43 -1.04
C GLN A 61 18.22 9.88 -0.52
#